data_AF-A0A7V4GZR7-F1
#
_entry.id   AF-A0A7V4GZR7-F1
#
_cell.length_a   1.000
_cell.length_b   1.000
_cell.length_c   1.000
_cell.angle_alpha   90.00
_cell.angle_beta   90.00
_cell.angle_gamma   90.00
#
_symmetry.space_group_name_H-M   'P 1'
#
loop_
_entity.id
_entity.type
_entity.pdbx_description
1 polymer ?
#
loop_
_entity_poly.entity_id
_entity_poly.type
_entity_poly.pdbx_seq_one_letter_code
_entity_poly.pdbx_strand_id
1 'polypeptide(L)'
;PGNAIAPGAQGQLGLGATYYAANGASRNASMLFLKQGYLRFHGRGKTPRHSLRAGRLEFIEGTETTPANATLAALKRDRIAHRLLGNFGFSHVGRSFDGLEYKWNRGPRSNLTLMGGRPTRGVFQVDGWGGLDAAVAYGAWTQSRRVRRGAGEWRLSGIYYDDWRAVVKADNRPLLERARDFGRIRVGTFGGNYLHVAETAAGTFDALFWGVLQTGSWGRLDHRAGAFALEGGWQPRALPRWKPWLRGGFQYGSGDSNPADSRHGTFFQILPTPRAYARFPFYNLMNNQDAFGQLSLKPHGRVALRAELHALRLAERSDLWYLGGGAFQPWSFGFAGRPGGGHSSLATVFDTSAEVALGKRATLGLYLANAWGGGVVSSIYPRGSSGRFGFLELLYRF
;
A
#
# COMPACT_ATOMS: atom_id res chain seq x y z
N PRO A 1 17.60 5.77 -23.01
CA PRO A 1 18.70 5.94 -22.01
C PRO A 1 19.41 4.60 -21.82
N GLY A 2 20.74 4.58 -21.77
CA GLY A 2 21.53 3.33 -21.65
C GLY A 2 21.57 2.71 -20.25
N ASN A 3 21.14 3.45 -19.22
CA ASN A 3 21.05 2.99 -17.83
C ASN A 3 19.73 3.48 -17.20
N ALA A 4 19.07 2.60 -16.46
CA ALA A 4 17.81 2.88 -15.75
C ALA A 4 18.03 3.42 -14.33
N ILE A 5 19.29 3.54 -13.88
CA ILE A 5 19.68 4.14 -12.60
C ILE A 5 20.49 5.40 -12.89
N ALA A 6 19.95 6.54 -12.49
CA ALA A 6 20.58 7.85 -12.60
C ALA A 6 21.37 8.20 -11.32
N PRO A 7 22.40 9.07 -11.41
CA PRO A 7 23.24 9.41 -10.27
C PRO A 7 22.51 10.26 -9.22
N GLY A 8 23.06 10.27 -8.00
CA GLY A 8 22.61 11.14 -6.92
C GLY A 8 21.13 10.94 -6.55
N ALA A 9 20.42 12.05 -6.33
CA ALA A 9 19.01 12.05 -5.92
C ALA A 9 18.05 11.49 -6.98
N GLN A 10 18.47 11.41 -8.25
CA GLN A 10 17.63 10.87 -9.32
C GLN A 10 17.41 9.35 -9.12
N GLY A 11 18.47 8.60 -8.85
CA GLY A 11 18.40 7.19 -8.46
C GLY A 11 17.68 6.31 -9.48
N GLN A 12 16.94 5.31 -8.99
CA GLN A 12 16.23 4.33 -9.82
C GLN A 12 15.04 4.95 -10.57
N LEU A 13 14.99 4.76 -11.89
CA LEU A 13 13.94 5.27 -12.77
C LEU A 13 12.93 4.17 -13.10
N GLY A 14 11.97 3.97 -12.20
CA GLY A 14 10.87 3.02 -12.35
C GLY A 14 11.20 1.59 -11.87
N LEU A 15 10.20 0.71 -11.93
CA LEU A 15 10.26 -0.63 -11.31
C LEU A 15 11.35 -1.53 -11.92
N GLY A 16 11.61 -1.41 -13.22
CA GLY A 16 12.66 -2.19 -13.89
C GLY A 16 14.06 -1.90 -13.34
N ALA A 17 14.35 -0.65 -12.98
CA ALA A 17 15.59 -0.26 -12.33
C ALA A 17 15.72 -0.88 -10.92
N THR A 18 14.60 -0.98 -10.21
CA THR A 18 14.55 -1.63 -8.89
C THR A 18 14.78 -3.15 -9.00
N TYR A 19 14.17 -3.82 -9.98
CA TYR A 19 14.48 -5.23 -10.29
C TYR A 19 15.96 -5.42 -10.62
N TYR A 20 16.50 -4.60 -11.52
CA TYR A 20 17.92 -4.68 -11.90
C TYR A 20 18.85 -4.51 -10.70
N ALA A 21 18.61 -3.51 -9.85
CA ALA A 21 19.43 -3.25 -8.67
C ALA A 21 19.30 -4.34 -7.59
N ALA A 22 18.10 -4.91 -7.41
CA ALA A 22 17.87 -5.96 -6.42
C ALA A 22 18.57 -7.28 -6.79
N ASN A 23 18.70 -7.58 -8.09
CA ASN A 23 19.17 -8.88 -8.58
C ASN A 23 20.59 -8.81 -9.16
N GLY A 24 21.50 -8.14 -8.46
CA GLY A 24 22.93 -8.12 -8.80
C GLY A 24 23.24 -7.53 -10.18
N ALA A 25 22.46 -6.52 -10.61
CA ALA A 25 22.59 -5.92 -11.94
C ALA A 25 22.38 -6.94 -13.09
N SER A 26 21.62 -8.00 -12.84
CA SER A 26 21.22 -8.94 -13.89
C SER A 26 19.99 -8.44 -14.63
N ARG A 27 20.05 -8.49 -15.97
CA ARG A 27 18.91 -8.18 -16.86
C ARG A 27 17.89 -9.32 -16.94
N ASN A 28 18.35 -10.55 -16.69
CA ASN A 28 17.56 -11.78 -16.83
C ASN A 28 17.64 -12.59 -15.52
N ALA A 29 17.17 -11.99 -14.42
CA ALA A 29 17.13 -12.66 -13.13
C ALA A 29 15.91 -13.59 -13.06
N SER A 30 16.12 -14.83 -12.62
CA SER A 30 15.05 -15.82 -12.43
C SER A 30 15.38 -16.75 -11.28
N MET A 31 14.36 -17.20 -10.55
CA MET A 31 14.51 -18.20 -9.49
C MET A 31 13.19 -18.95 -9.29
N LEU A 32 13.27 -20.25 -9.02
CA LEU A 32 12.15 -21.03 -8.51
C LEU A 32 12.17 -20.96 -6.98
N PHE A 33 11.03 -20.66 -6.34
CA PHE A 33 10.92 -20.63 -4.88
C PHE A 33 9.54 -21.03 -4.38
N LEU A 34 9.47 -21.47 -3.12
CA LEU A 34 8.20 -21.75 -2.44
C LEU A 34 7.52 -20.43 -2.02
N LYS A 35 6.48 -20.04 -2.75
CA LYS A 35 5.69 -18.83 -2.43
C LYS A 35 4.76 -19.02 -1.24
N GLN A 36 4.02 -20.13 -1.19
CA GLN A 36 3.16 -20.48 -0.05
C GLN A 36 3.25 -21.98 0.22
N GLY A 37 3.26 -22.35 1.49
CA GLY A 37 3.24 -23.73 1.97
C GLY A 37 2.90 -23.72 3.46
N TYR A 38 1.68 -24.12 3.80
CA TYR A 38 1.17 -24.05 5.17
C TYR A 38 0.17 -25.16 5.46
N LEU A 39 0.07 -25.54 6.72
CA LEU A 39 -1.01 -26.36 7.25
C LEU A 39 -2.17 -25.46 7.68
N ARG A 40 -3.41 -25.91 7.47
CA ARG A 40 -4.61 -25.20 7.93
C ARG A 40 -5.46 -26.11 8.80
N PHE A 41 -5.76 -25.64 10.01
CA PHE A 41 -6.60 -26.30 10.98
C PHE A 41 -7.92 -25.55 11.13
N HIS A 42 -9.04 -26.26 11.11
CA HIS A 42 -10.38 -25.71 11.30
C HIS A 42 -10.98 -26.23 12.61
N GLY A 43 -11.69 -25.35 13.33
CA GLY A 43 -12.48 -25.77 14.49
C GLY A 43 -13.59 -26.76 14.11
N ARG A 44 -13.99 -27.61 15.05
CA ARG A 44 -15.05 -28.62 14.85
C ARG A 44 -16.43 -27.97 14.65
N GLY A 45 -17.27 -28.55 13.77
CA GLY A 45 -18.68 -28.15 13.55
C GLY A 45 -18.99 -27.71 12.10
N LYS A 46 -20.30 -27.56 11.78
CA LYS A 46 -20.78 -27.21 10.42
C LYS A 46 -20.37 -25.81 9.94
N THR A 47 -20.03 -24.90 10.87
CA THR A 47 -19.49 -23.56 10.59
C THR A 47 -18.25 -23.33 11.45
N PRO A 48 -17.04 -23.62 10.94
CA PRO A 48 -15.83 -23.50 11.72
C PRO A 48 -15.63 -22.05 12.20
N ARG A 49 -15.80 -21.83 13.50
CA ARG A 49 -15.59 -20.51 14.12
C ARG A 49 -14.12 -20.15 14.18
N HIS A 50 -13.23 -21.14 14.21
CA HIS A 50 -11.80 -20.97 14.38
C HIS A 50 -11.07 -21.51 13.15
N SER A 51 -10.04 -20.79 12.70
CA SER A 51 -9.13 -21.23 11.66
C SER A 51 -7.71 -20.82 12.04
N LEU A 52 -6.75 -21.74 11.94
CA LEU A 52 -5.33 -21.48 12.13
C LEU A 52 -4.58 -21.91 10.87
N ARG A 53 -3.73 -21.02 10.32
CA ARG A 53 -2.73 -21.36 9.31
C ARG A 53 -1.35 -21.26 9.94
N ALA A 54 -0.48 -22.22 9.62
CA ALA A 54 0.90 -22.25 10.09
C ALA A 54 1.85 -22.65 8.96
N GLY A 55 2.88 -21.83 8.70
CA GLY A 55 3.87 -22.04 7.65
C GLY A 55 4.14 -20.76 6.86
N ARG A 56 4.50 -20.92 5.59
CA ARG A 56 4.71 -19.80 4.66
C ARG A 56 3.38 -19.37 4.03
N LEU A 57 2.94 -18.16 4.30
CA LEU A 57 1.63 -17.66 3.87
C LEU A 57 1.69 -16.23 3.34
N GLU A 58 0.80 -15.92 2.40
CA GLU A 58 0.48 -14.52 2.10
C GLU A 58 -0.52 -13.98 3.11
N PHE A 59 -0.32 -12.73 3.51
CA PHE A 59 -1.21 -11.99 4.39
C PHE A 59 -1.45 -10.58 3.85
N ILE A 60 -2.70 -10.13 3.96
CA ILE A 60 -3.15 -8.80 3.51
C ILE A 60 -4.07 -8.25 4.61
N GLU A 61 -3.65 -7.18 5.28
CA GLU A 61 -4.53 -6.49 6.22
C GLU A 61 -5.68 -5.80 5.49
N GLY A 62 -6.82 -5.68 6.16
CA GLY A 62 -8.05 -5.13 5.57
C GLY A 62 -8.82 -6.13 4.72
N THR A 63 -8.46 -7.42 4.76
CA THR A 63 -9.16 -8.52 4.06
C THR A 63 -9.62 -9.63 5.01
N GLU A 64 -9.72 -9.32 6.30
CA GLU A 64 -10.08 -10.27 7.36
C GLU A 64 -11.44 -10.92 7.10
N THR A 65 -12.38 -10.11 6.61
CA THR A 65 -13.75 -10.44 6.22
C THR A 65 -14.08 -9.86 4.85
N THR A 66 -15.00 -10.50 4.14
CA THR A 66 -15.62 -9.95 2.93
C THR A 66 -17.05 -9.50 3.25
N PRO A 67 -17.37 -8.19 3.18
CA PRO A 67 -18.73 -7.71 3.38
C PRO A 67 -19.71 -8.33 2.36
N ALA A 68 -20.95 -8.59 2.79
CA ALA A 68 -21.99 -9.10 1.90
C ALA A 68 -22.50 -8.07 0.88
N ASN A 69 -22.50 -6.78 1.24
CA ASN A 69 -22.84 -5.70 0.32
C ASN A 69 -21.66 -5.46 -0.65
N ALA A 70 -21.92 -5.61 -1.95
CA ALA A 70 -20.89 -5.56 -2.99
C ALA A 70 -20.16 -4.21 -3.08
N THR A 71 -20.87 -3.09 -2.84
CA THR A 71 -20.27 -1.76 -2.81
C THR A 71 -19.32 -1.61 -1.63
N LEU A 72 -19.74 -2.04 -0.43
CA LEU A 72 -18.90 -2.01 0.76
C LEU A 72 -17.67 -2.92 0.61
N ALA A 73 -17.85 -4.10 -0.01
CA ALA A 73 -16.75 -5.02 -0.31
C ALA A 73 -15.75 -4.41 -1.31
N ALA A 74 -16.22 -3.73 -2.35
CA ALA A 74 -15.36 -3.02 -3.29
C ALA A 74 -14.60 -1.87 -2.61
N LEU A 75 -15.27 -1.07 -1.78
CA LEU A 75 -14.66 0.01 -1.01
C LEU A 75 -13.54 -0.53 -0.09
N LYS A 76 -13.81 -1.60 0.65
CA LYS A 76 -12.83 -2.25 1.53
C LYS A 76 -11.62 -2.77 0.74
N ARG A 77 -11.86 -3.50 -0.36
CA ARG A 77 -10.79 -4.06 -1.21
C ARG A 77 -9.92 -2.96 -1.82
N ASP A 78 -10.54 -1.92 -2.36
CA ASP A 78 -9.81 -0.94 -3.17
C ASP A 78 -9.19 0.17 -2.33
N ARG A 79 -9.74 0.47 -1.15
CA ARG A 79 -9.36 1.65 -0.36
C ARG A 79 -8.86 1.34 1.05
N ILE A 80 -8.99 0.11 1.57
CA ILE A 80 -8.44 -0.29 2.89
C ILE A 80 -7.37 -1.37 2.78
N ALA A 81 -7.57 -2.37 1.93
CA ALA A 81 -6.67 -3.51 1.88
C ALA A 81 -5.24 -3.14 1.46
N HIS A 82 -4.25 -3.86 1.99
CA HIS A 82 -2.83 -3.71 1.69
C HIS A 82 -2.15 -2.39 2.12
N ARG A 83 -2.83 -1.50 2.83
CA ARG A 83 -2.33 -0.15 3.14
C ARG A 83 -1.10 -0.15 4.05
N LEU A 84 -1.01 -1.08 5.00
CA LEU A 84 0.13 -1.22 5.93
C LEU A 84 0.85 -2.57 5.83
N LEU A 85 0.12 -3.65 5.57
CA LEU A 85 0.66 -5.00 5.40
C LEU A 85 0.02 -5.66 4.18
N GLY A 86 0.83 -5.93 3.16
CA GLY A 86 0.37 -6.60 1.95
C GLY A 86 1.43 -7.44 1.27
N ASN A 87 0.97 -8.30 0.37
CA ASN A 87 1.77 -9.28 -0.34
C ASN A 87 2.48 -8.74 -1.59
N PHE A 88 2.32 -7.47 -1.95
CA PHE A 88 2.94 -6.88 -3.13
C PHE A 88 2.59 -7.62 -4.44
N GLY A 89 1.35 -8.11 -4.55
CA GLY A 89 0.91 -9.05 -5.60
C GLY A 89 0.96 -8.56 -7.05
N PHE A 90 1.38 -7.32 -7.30
CA PHE A 90 1.64 -6.79 -8.65
C PHE A 90 3.09 -6.99 -9.11
N SER A 91 4.00 -7.28 -8.19
CA SER A 91 5.37 -7.70 -8.52
C SER A 91 5.39 -9.18 -8.90
N HIS A 92 6.38 -9.59 -9.70
CA HIS A 92 6.51 -10.99 -10.14
C HIS A 92 6.68 -11.97 -8.97
N VAL A 93 7.35 -11.54 -7.90
CA VAL A 93 7.74 -12.40 -6.78
C VAL A 93 6.73 -12.32 -5.64
N GLY A 94 6.27 -11.10 -5.31
CA GLY A 94 5.40 -10.85 -4.17
C GLY A 94 6.11 -11.04 -2.83
N ARG A 95 5.35 -10.99 -1.74
CA ARG A 95 5.80 -11.10 -0.36
C ARG A 95 4.98 -12.16 0.37
N SER A 96 5.70 -13.06 1.02
CA SER A 96 5.13 -14.04 1.94
C SER A 96 5.68 -13.81 3.35
N PHE A 97 5.07 -14.51 4.31
CA PHE A 97 5.48 -14.51 5.70
C PHE A 97 5.62 -15.94 6.19
N ASP A 98 6.72 -16.22 6.88
CA ASP A 98 6.88 -17.45 7.64
C ASP A 98 6.31 -17.20 9.04
N GLY A 99 5.17 -17.83 9.35
CA GLY A 99 4.45 -17.52 10.57
C GLY A 99 3.08 -18.19 10.74
N LEU A 100 2.22 -17.54 11.52
CA LEU A 100 0.91 -18.01 11.93
C LEU A 100 -0.17 -16.98 11.57
N GLU A 101 -1.34 -17.45 11.16
CA GLU A 101 -2.55 -16.65 11.01
C GLU A 101 -3.71 -17.35 11.72
N TYR A 102 -4.32 -16.69 12.69
CA TYR A 102 -5.49 -17.17 13.41
C TYR A 102 -6.69 -16.30 13.12
N LYS A 103 -7.84 -16.91 12.83
CA LYS A 103 -9.13 -16.24 12.67
C LYS A 103 -10.16 -16.84 13.60
N TRP A 104 -10.93 -15.95 14.22
CA TRP A 104 -12.13 -16.28 14.96
C TRP A 104 -13.33 -15.52 14.40
N ASN A 105 -14.36 -16.25 13.97
CA ASN A 105 -15.60 -15.70 13.44
C ASN A 105 -16.76 -15.97 14.41
N ARG A 106 -17.43 -14.91 14.86
CA ARG A 106 -18.68 -14.99 15.63
C ARG A 106 -19.86 -14.60 14.72
N GLY A 107 -20.39 -15.60 14.03
CA GLY A 107 -21.43 -15.40 13.01
C GLY A 107 -20.91 -14.59 11.81
N PRO A 108 -21.82 -14.02 10.98
CA PRO A 108 -21.41 -13.29 9.78
C PRO A 108 -20.98 -11.84 10.05
N ARG A 109 -21.01 -11.37 11.31
CA ARG A 109 -20.82 -9.95 11.64
C ARG A 109 -19.49 -9.63 12.29
N SER A 110 -18.95 -10.52 13.13
CA SER A 110 -17.76 -10.23 13.94
C SER A 110 -16.61 -11.17 13.61
N ASN A 111 -15.43 -10.61 13.41
CA ASN A 111 -14.20 -11.36 13.17
C ASN A 111 -13.05 -10.78 14.00
N LEU A 112 -12.31 -11.64 14.68
CA LEU A 112 -10.97 -11.35 15.18
C LEU A 112 -9.96 -12.07 14.28
N THR A 113 -8.96 -11.34 13.79
CA THR A 113 -7.83 -11.92 13.05
C THR A 113 -6.55 -11.53 13.77
N LEU A 114 -5.70 -12.52 14.02
CA LEU A 114 -4.35 -12.35 14.54
C LEU A 114 -3.37 -12.94 13.52
N MET A 115 -2.25 -12.26 13.29
CA MET A 115 -1.18 -12.77 12.43
C MET A 115 0.17 -12.42 13.03
N GLY A 116 1.13 -13.32 12.97
CA GLY A 116 2.50 -13.05 13.37
C GLY A 116 3.46 -13.80 12.48
N GLY A 117 4.54 -13.16 12.04
CA GLY A 117 5.52 -13.82 11.18
C GLY A 117 6.65 -12.92 10.71
N ARG A 118 7.65 -13.55 10.09
CA ARG A 118 8.78 -12.89 9.45
C ARG A 118 8.53 -12.77 7.96
N PRO A 119 8.65 -11.59 7.33
CA PRO A 119 8.56 -11.49 5.88
C PRO A 119 9.71 -12.25 5.23
N THR A 120 9.43 -12.86 4.09
CA THR A 120 10.46 -13.49 3.24
C THR A 120 11.11 -12.46 2.34
N ARG A 121 12.24 -12.82 1.75
CA ARG A 121 12.76 -12.15 0.56
C ARG A 121 11.72 -12.22 -0.55
N GLY A 122 11.72 -11.23 -1.43
CA GLY A 122 10.82 -11.21 -2.58
C GLY A 122 10.63 -9.82 -3.16
N VAL A 123 9.40 -9.54 -3.59
CA VAL A 123 8.99 -8.27 -4.23
C VAL A 123 9.77 -8.04 -5.52
N PHE A 124 10.91 -7.35 -5.43
CA PHE A 124 11.83 -7.09 -6.55
C PHE A 124 13.01 -8.08 -6.58
N GLN A 125 13.27 -8.79 -5.49
CA GLN A 125 14.29 -9.83 -5.38
C GLN A 125 13.73 -11.16 -5.86
N VAL A 126 14.33 -11.79 -6.88
CA VAL A 126 13.83 -13.07 -7.42
C VAL A 126 14.09 -14.24 -6.49
N ASP A 127 15.14 -14.18 -5.66
CA ASP A 127 15.34 -15.16 -4.59
C ASP A 127 14.33 -14.97 -3.45
N GLY A 128 13.23 -15.73 -3.51
CA GLY A 128 12.18 -15.75 -2.50
C GLY A 128 12.35 -16.82 -1.40
N TRP A 129 13.50 -17.49 -1.30
CA TRP A 129 13.68 -18.57 -0.31
C TRP A 129 13.95 -18.02 1.10
N GLY A 130 14.84 -17.03 1.21
CA GLY A 130 15.33 -16.54 2.50
C GLY A 130 14.29 -15.75 3.30
N GLY A 131 14.40 -15.79 4.63
CA GLY A 131 13.69 -14.87 5.52
C GLY A 131 14.38 -13.50 5.60
N LEU A 132 13.69 -12.52 6.17
CA LEU A 132 14.27 -11.25 6.57
C LEU A 132 14.41 -11.19 8.09
N ASP A 133 15.40 -10.45 8.56
CA ASP A 133 15.60 -10.07 9.97
C ASP A 133 14.65 -8.93 10.39
N ALA A 134 13.37 -9.20 10.15
CA ALA A 134 12.26 -8.37 10.59
C ALA A 134 11.08 -9.27 10.98
N ALA A 135 10.17 -8.76 11.80
CA ALA A 135 8.95 -9.44 12.21
C ALA A 135 7.77 -8.48 12.30
N VAL A 136 6.58 -9.02 12.06
CA VAL A 136 5.30 -8.35 12.28
C VAL A 136 4.45 -9.16 13.25
N ALA A 137 3.74 -8.47 14.13
CA ALA A 137 2.58 -8.98 14.84
C ALA A 137 1.38 -8.07 14.53
N TYR A 138 0.26 -8.67 14.16
CA TYR A 138 -0.95 -8.01 13.73
C TYR A 138 -2.15 -8.53 14.51
N GLY A 139 -3.05 -7.63 14.86
CA GLY A 139 -4.37 -7.97 15.36
C GLY A 139 -5.42 -7.02 14.83
N ALA A 140 -6.59 -7.54 14.46
CA ALA A 140 -7.74 -6.73 14.11
C ALA A 140 -9.05 -7.34 14.55
N TRP A 141 -9.94 -6.48 15.04
CA TRP A 141 -11.33 -6.81 15.29
C TRP A 141 -12.22 -6.03 14.31
N THR A 142 -12.94 -6.78 13.50
CA THR A 142 -13.85 -6.24 12.47
C THR A 142 -15.29 -6.58 12.84
N GLN A 143 -16.19 -5.60 12.68
CA GLN A 143 -17.61 -5.76 12.95
C GLN A 143 -18.46 -5.10 11.86
N SER A 144 -19.34 -5.89 11.23
CA SER A 144 -20.36 -5.39 10.33
C SER A 144 -21.52 -4.74 11.10
N ARG A 145 -21.99 -3.59 10.60
CA ARG A 145 -23.15 -2.85 11.12
C ARG A 145 -24.32 -3.00 10.16
N ARG A 146 -25.50 -3.27 10.71
CA ARG A 146 -26.75 -3.20 9.96
C ARG A 146 -27.11 -1.74 9.73
N VAL A 147 -27.41 -1.41 8.48
CA VAL A 147 -27.94 -0.11 8.05
C VAL A 147 -29.23 -0.41 7.29
N ARG A 148 -30.30 0.36 7.52
CA ARG A 148 -31.65 0.05 7.01
C ARG A 148 -31.70 -0.11 5.48
N ARG A 149 -30.95 0.71 4.76
CA ARG A 149 -30.79 0.67 3.30
C ARG A 149 -29.32 0.87 2.95
N GLY A 150 -28.52 -0.17 3.14
CA GLY A 150 -27.08 -0.11 2.92
C GLY A 150 -26.31 -1.06 3.84
N ALA A 151 -25.06 -0.72 4.12
CA ALA A 151 -24.19 -1.52 4.99
C ALA A 151 -23.12 -0.64 5.64
N GLY A 152 -22.65 -1.04 6.81
CA GLY A 152 -21.47 -0.43 7.43
C GLY A 152 -20.53 -1.46 8.01
N GLU A 153 -19.29 -1.08 8.22
CA GLU A 153 -18.29 -1.90 8.91
C GLU A 153 -17.30 -1.00 9.64
N TRP A 154 -16.93 -1.36 10.87
CA TRP A 154 -15.77 -0.78 11.52
C TRP A 154 -14.72 -1.86 11.76
N ARG A 155 -13.46 -1.44 11.78
CA ARG A 155 -12.31 -2.26 12.13
C ARG A 155 -11.41 -1.49 13.08
N LEU A 156 -11.03 -2.12 14.18
CA LEU A 156 -9.91 -1.68 15.02
C LEU A 156 -8.73 -2.60 14.74
N SER A 157 -7.52 -2.07 14.62
CA SER A 157 -6.33 -2.86 14.36
C SER A 157 -5.06 -2.30 14.99
N GLY A 158 -4.13 -3.20 15.30
CA GLY A 158 -2.79 -2.89 15.73
C GLY A 158 -1.74 -3.69 14.96
N ILE A 159 -0.59 -3.08 14.69
CA ILE A 159 0.59 -3.74 14.14
C ILE A 159 1.79 -3.40 15.02
N TYR A 160 2.56 -4.39 15.44
CA TYR A 160 3.91 -4.21 15.95
C TYR A 160 4.89 -4.66 14.88
N TYR A 161 5.82 -3.79 14.51
CA TYR A 161 6.90 -4.06 13.56
C TYR A 161 8.25 -3.97 14.27
N ASP A 162 9.10 -4.97 14.07
CA ASP A 162 10.46 -5.03 14.58
C ASP A 162 11.41 -5.35 13.43
N ASP A 163 12.40 -4.51 13.16
CA ASP A 163 13.42 -4.69 12.13
C ASP A 163 14.81 -4.56 12.76
N TRP A 164 15.59 -5.64 12.66
CA TRP A 164 16.95 -5.73 13.18
C TRP A 164 17.97 -6.01 12.08
N ARG A 165 17.61 -5.74 10.82
CA ARG A 165 18.57 -5.72 9.71
C ARG A 165 19.57 -4.57 9.93
N ALA A 166 20.85 -4.85 9.73
CA ALA A 166 21.90 -3.83 9.72
C ALA A 166 21.93 -3.08 8.38
N VAL A 167 20.89 -2.28 8.11
CA VAL A 167 20.76 -1.48 6.89
C VAL A 167 20.61 0.01 7.21
N VAL A 168 21.13 0.85 6.33
CA VAL A 168 20.98 2.31 6.44
C VAL A 168 19.49 2.66 6.28
N LYS A 169 18.95 3.37 7.27
CA LYS A 169 17.55 3.81 7.32
C LYS A 169 17.28 4.88 6.24
N ALA A 170 16.07 4.90 5.70
CA ALA A 170 15.59 6.00 4.87
C ALA A 170 14.86 7.01 5.76
N ASP A 171 15.57 8.06 6.18
CA ASP A 171 15.06 9.20 6.93
C ASP A 171 15.85 10.46 6.55
N ASN A 172 15.38 11.65 6.93
CA ASN A 172 15.92 12.94 6.52
C ASN A 172 17.24 13.34 7.20
N ARG A 173 17.80 12.53 8.10
CA ARG A 173 19.09 12.81 8.73
C ARG A 173 20.25 12.77 7.72
N PRO A 174 21.36 13.48 8.00
CA PRO A 174 22.60 13.36 7.24
C PRO A 174 23.08 11.89 7.12
N LEU A 175 23.68 11.53 5.98
CA LEU A 175 24.13 10.16 5.73
C LEU A 175 25.12 9.66 6.79
N LEU A 176 26.02 10.53 7.27
CA LEU A 176 27.01 10.18 8.29
C LEU A 176 26.37 9.76 9.62
N GLU A 177 25.22 10.36 9.98
CA GLU A 177 24.46 9.97 11.18
C GLU A 177 23.75 8.64 10.96
N ARG A 178 23.05 8.49 9.82
CA ARG A 178 22.31 7.25 9.49
C ARG A 178 23.25 6.05 9.36
N ALA A 179 24.45 6.24 8.82
CA ALA A 179 25.45 5.19 8.65
C ALA A 179 26.08 4.70 9.97
N ARG A 180 25.82 5.40 11.09
CA ARG A 180 26.25 5.01 12.44
C ARG A 180 25.09 4.49 13.30
N ASP A 181 23.87 4.47 12.77
CA ASP A 181 22.66 4.03 13.47
C ASP A 181 22.12 2.74 12.84
N PHE A 182 22.63 1.62 13.33
CA PHE A 182 22.09 0.28 13.06
C PHE A 182 21.19 -0.23 14.19
N GLY A 183 20.70 0.68 15.05
CA GLY A 183 19.72 0.33 16.08
C GLY A 183 18.42 -0.20 15.45
N ARG A 184 17.71 -1.07 16.17
CA ARG A 184 16.47 -1.69 15.70
C ARG A 184 15.37 -0.64 15.48
N ILE A 185 14.52 -0.88 14.48
CA ILE A 185 13.26 -0.14 14.34
C ILE A 185 12.18 -0.96 15.03
N ARG A 186 11.53 -0.38 16.03
CA ARG A 186 10.43 -1.02 16.77
C ARG A 186 9.26 -0.06 16.81
N VAL A 187 8.22 -0.32 16.02
CA VAL A 187 7.10 0.60 15.85
C VAL A 187 5.80 -0.11 16.15
N GLY A 188 5.07 0.39 17.14
CA GLY A 188 3.66 0.07 17.36
C GLY A 188 2.79 1.02 16.55
N THR A 189 1.86 0.48 15.78
CA THR A 189 0.89 1.22 14.96
C THR A 189 -0.52 0.83 15.41
N PHE A 190 -1.34 1.81 15.77
CA PHE A 190 -2.68 1.58 16.33
C PHE A 190 -3.70 2.45 15.63
N GLY A 191 -4.86 1.90 15.32
CA GLY A 191 -5.95 2.67 14.72
C GLY A 191 -7.04 1.81 14.14
N GLY A 192 -7.66 2.26 13.07
CA GLY A 192 -8.80 1.58 12.50
C GLY A 192 -9.44 2.30 11.33
N ASN A 193 -10.58 1.77 10.90
CA ASN A 193 -11.39 2.38 9.86
C ASN A 193 -12.88 2.22 10.13
N TYR A 194 -13.67 3.10 9.52
CA TYR A 194 -15.11 2.99 9.37
C TYR A 194 -15.48 3.15 7.90
N LEU A 195 -16.31 2.22 7.42
CA LEU A 195 -16.85 2.20 6.07
C LEU A 195 -18.37 2.25 6.15
N HIS A 196 -18.98 3.05 5.29
CA HIS A 196 -20.42 3.21 5.22
C HIS A 196 -20.90 3.22 3.79
N VAL A 197 -22.03 2.58 3.51
CA VAL A 197 -22.76 2.66 2.26
C VAL A 197 -24.23 2.92 2.60
N ALA A 198 -24.82 3.92 1.96
CA ALA A 198 -26.22 4.29 2.10
C ALA A 198 -26.90 4.38 0.73
N GLU A 199 -28.02 3.68 0.57
CA GLU A 199 -28.84 3.72 -0.63
C GLU A 199 -29.99 4.72 -0.44
N THR A 200 -30.01 5.76 -1.28
CA THR A 200 -30.99 6.84 -1.24
C THR A 200 -31.74 6.94 -2.57
N ALA A 201 -32.74 7.83 -2.64
CA ALA A 201 -33.43 8.13 -3.89
C ALA A 201 -32.49 8.77 -4.94
N ALA A 202 -31.51 9.57 -4.51
CA ALA A 202 -30.56 10.25 -5.40
C ALA A 202 -29.42 9.35 -5.91
N GLY A 203 -29.24 8.17 -5.31
CA GLY A 203 -28.08 7.32 -5.61
C GLY A 203 -27.58 6.56 -4.39
N THR A 204 -26.52 5.78 -4.63
CA THR A 204 -25.77 5.12 -3.56
C THR A 204 -24.62 6.02 -3.16
N PHE A 205 -24.54 6.34 -1.87
CA PHE A 205 -23.43 7.07 -1.28
C PHE A 205 -22.55 6.10 -0.49
N ASP A 206 -21.26 6.38 -0.45
CA ASP A 206 -20.35 5.73 0.48
C ASP A 206 -19.42 6.73 1.15
N ALA A 207 -18.91 6.33 2.31
CA ALA A 207 -17.91 7.08 3.05
C ALA A 207 -16.87 6.14 3.65
N LEU A 208 -15.64 6.63 3.73
CA LEU A 208 -14.51 5.95 4.34
C LEU A 208 -13.77 6.92 5.25
N PHE A 209 -13.51 6.47 6.46
CA PHE A 209 -12.46 7.02 7.31
C PHE A 209 -11.49 5.90 7.67
N TRP A 210 -10.19 6.17 7.59
CA TRP A 210 -9.12 5.32 8.10
C TRP A 210 -8.10 6.19 8.81
N GLY A 211 -7.55 5.75 9.93
CA GLY A 211 -6.53 6.50 10.64
C GLY A 211 -5.71 5.63 11.57
N VAL A 212 -4.43 5.97 11.72
CA VAL A 212 -3.49 5.29 12.60
C VAL A 212 -2.50 6.27 13.23
N LEU A 213 -2.03 5.92 14.41
CA LEU A 213 -0.94 6.56 15.13
C LEU A 213 0.19 5.57 15.33
N GLN A 214 1.42 6.07 15.33
CA GLN A 214 2.65 5.29 15.50
C GLN A 214 3.48 5.81 16.65
N THR A 215 4.07 4.88 17.41
CA THR A 215 5.01 5.18 18.50
C THR A 215 6.07 4.07 18.60
N GLY A 216 7.25 4.40 19.11
CA GLY A 216 8.31 3.42 19.37
C GLY A 216 9.70 4.00 19.15
N SER A 217 10.60 3.22 18.54
CA SER A 217 11.98 3.62 18.25
C SER A 217 12.32 3.48 16.76
N TRP A 218 12.98 4.49 16.21
CA TRP A 218 13.58 4.47 14.87
C TRP A 218 15.11 4.46 15.01
N GLY A 219 15.68 3.30 15.31
CA GLY A 219 17.08 3.20 15.70
C GLY A 219 17.33 3.92 17.02
N ARG A 220 18.12 5.00 16.97
CA ARG A 220 18.46 5.83 18.14
C ARG A 220 17.43 6.94 18.42
N LEU A 221 16.44 7.13 17.56
CA LEU A 221 15.43 8.18 17.68
C LEU A 221 14.13 7.67 18.31
N ASP A 222 13.43 8.54 19.02
CA ASP A 222 12.05 8.30 19.43
C ASP A 222 11.11 8.47 18.22
N HIS A 223 10.32 7.46 17.90
CA HIS A 223 9.40 7.50 16.78
C HIS A 223 8.01 7.96 17.22
N ARG A 224 7.44 8.98 16.57
CA ARG A 224 6.05 9.41 16.76
C ARG A 224 5.49 9.96 15.45
N ALA A 225 4.47 9.30 14.90
CA ALA A 225 3.92 9.66 13.60
C ALA A 225 2.43 9.31 13.49
N GLY A 226 1.79 9.74 12.41
CA GLY A 226 0.38 9.43 12.17
C GLY A 226 -0.03 9.60 10.72
N ALA A 227 -1.11 8.92 10.36
CA ALA A 227 -1.71 9.03 9.04
C ALA A 227 -3.22 8.86 9.10
N PHE A 228 -3.92 9.45 8.13
CA PHE A 228 -5.35 9.24 7.95
C PHE A 228 -5.76 9.35 6.48
N ALA A 229 -6.95 8.84 6.18
CA ALA A 229 -7.63 8.98 4.90
C ALA A 229 -9.11 9.25 5.14
N LEU A 230 -9.67 10.21 4.40
CA LEU A 230 -11.09 10.55 4.38
C LEU A 230 -11.56 10.56 2.92
N GLU A 231 -12.60 9.80 2.62
CA GLU A 231 -13.12 9.69 1.25
C GLU A 231 -14.64 9.62 1.23
N GLY A 232 -15.24 10.14 0.17
CA GLY A 232 -16.67 10.08 -0.10
C GLY A 232 -16.93 9.69 -1.55
N GLY A 233 -17.91 8.81 -1.75
CA GLY A 233 -18.32 8.33 -3.05
C GLY A 233 -19.81 8.51 -3.30
N TRP A 234 -20.18 8.71 -4.56
CA TRP A 234 -21.56 8.78 -5.01
C TRP A 234 -21.72 8.13 -6.39
N GLN A 235 -22.69 7.23 -6.48
CA GLN A 235 -23.19 6.68 -7.73
C GLN A 235 -24.64 7.14 -7.93
N PRO A 236 -24.90 8.09 -8.85
CA PRO A 236 -26.26 8.46 -9.20
C PRO A 236 -27.00 7.29 -9.84
N ARG A 237 -28.33 7.30 -9.71
CA ARG A 237 -29.20 6.38 -10.45
C ARG A 237 -29.38 6.78 -11.92
N ALA A 238 -29.09 8.04 -12.24
CA ALA A 238 -29.10 8.54 -13.61
C ALA A 238 -28.01 7.85 -14.44
N LEU A 239 -28.26 7.66 -15.74
CA LEU A 239 -27.34 7.01 -16.68
C LEU A 239 -27.00 5.54 -16.30
N PRO A 240 -28.00 4.65 -16.12
CA PRO A 240 -27.79 3.26 -15.68
C PRO A 240 -26.94 2.43 -16.64
N ARG A 241 -26.81 2.85 -17.91
CA ARG A 241 -25.91 2.25 -18.90
C ARG A 241 -24.43 2.46 -18.55
N TRP A 242 -24.08 3.60 -17.96
CA TRP A 242 -22.71 3.97 -17.64
C TRP A 242 -22.32 3.66 -16.20
N LYS A 243 -23.32 3.63 -15.29
CA LYS A 243 -23.13 3.39 -13.85
C LYS A 243 -21.99 4.24 -13.26
N PRO A 244 -22.02 5.57 -13.44
CA PRO A 244 -20.90 6.42 -13.03
C PRO A 244 -20.73 6.36 -11.51
N TRP A 245 -19.48 6.29 -11.07
CA TRP A 245 -19.11 6.41 -9.67
C TRP A 245 -18.14 7.58 -9.52
N LEU A 246 -18.59 8.63 -8.84
CA LEU A 246 -17.79 9.79 -8.50
C LEU A 246 -17.21 9.57 -7.11
N ARG A 247 -15.92 9.81 -6.92
CA ARG A 247 -15.28 9.79 -5.59
C ARG A 247 -14.31 10.94 -5.47
N GLY A 248 -14.25 11.51 -4.28
CA GLY A 248 -13.17 12.39 -3.86
C GLY A 248 -12.63 11.98 -2.50
N GLY A 249 -11.40 12.38 -2.21
CA GLY A 249 -10.82 12.13 -0.91
C GLY A 249 -9.50 12.83 -0.67
N PHE A 250 -9.05 12.69 0.57
CA PHE A 250 -7.80 13.23 1.06
C PHE A 250 -7.07 12.17 1.89
N GLN A 251 -5.79 11.98 1.61
CA GLN A 251 -4.88 11.14 2.40
C GLN A 251 -3.75 11.99 2.96
N TYR A 252 -3.37 11.73 4.21
CA TYR A 252 -2.28 12.42 4.91
C TYR A 252 -1.41 11.39 5.63
N GLY A 253 -0.09 11.53 5.51
CA GLY A 253 0.89 10.90 6.38
C GLY A 253 1.94 11.91 6.81
N SER A 254 2.24 11.94 8.11
CA SER A 254 3.18 12.91 8.69
C SER A 254 4.58 12.81 8.09
N GLY A 255 5.28 13.93 8.09
CA GLY A 255 6.71 14.04 7.78
C GLY A 255 7.51 14.48 9.01
N ASP A 256 8.82 14.33 8.93
CA ASP A 256 9.76 14.77 9.95
C ASP A 256 10.27 16.19 9.69
N SER A 257 9.94 17.12 10.58
CA SER A 257 10.28 18.52 10.41
C SER A 257 11.72 18.88 10.76
N ASN A 258 12.43 18.04 11.52
CA ASN A 258 13.73 18.40 12.06
C ASN A 258 14.72 17.22 12.06
N PRO A 259 15.61 17.12 11.05
CA PRO A 259 16.60 16.05 10.98
C PRO A 259 17.71 16.12 12.04
N ALA A 260 17.72 17.16 12.90
CA ALA A 260 18.78 17.40 13.88
C ALA A 260 18.35 17.12 15.32
N ASP A 261 17.10 16.72 15.57
CA ASP A 261 16.65 16.34 16.92
C ASP A 261 16.66 14.82 17.13
N SER A 262 16.22 14.41 18.32
CA SER A 262 16.18 13.00 18.74
C SER A 262 14.86 12.30 18.40
N ARG A 263 14.03 12.87 17.51
CA ARG A 263 12.72 12.34 17.12
C ARG A 263 12.70 11.96 15.65
N HIS A 264 11.93 10.92 15.33
CA HIS A 264 11.54 10.59 13.97
C HIS A 264 10.03 10.82 13.77
N GLY A 265 9.68 11.80 12.94
CA GLY A 265 8.31 12.27 12.72
C GLY A 265 7.60 11.70 11.47
N THR A 266 8.33 11.07 10.56
CA THR A 266 7.77 10.55 9.31
C THR A 266 6.89 9.33 9.58
N PHE A 267 5.67 9.34 9.03
CA PHE A 267 4.80 8.17 9.02
C PHE A 267 5.46 7.02 8.26
N PHE A 268 5.47 5.83 8.87
CA PHE A 268 6.11 4.65 8.33
C PHE A 268 5.07 3.62 7.87
N GLN A 269 4.98 3.37 6.55
CA GLN A 269 3.96 2.46 6.00
C GLN A 269 4.22 0.97 6.24
N ILE A 270 5.36 0.59 6.83
CA ILE A 270 5.71 -0.80 7.16
C ILE A 270 5.95 -1.66 5.91
N LEU A 271 4.98 -2.47 5.48
CA LEU A 271 5.10 -3.43 4.38
C LEU A 271 3.88 -3.36 3.45
N PRO A 272 3.56 -2.18 2.87
CA PRO A 272 2.34 -2.00 2.09
C PRO A 272 2.41 -2.71 0.72
N THR A 273 1.28 -2.79 0.02
CA THR A 273 1.25 -2.95 -1.45
C THR A 273 0.90 -1.61 -2.11
N PRO A 274 1.89 -0.86 -2.61
CA PRO A 274 1.68 0.54 -3.00
C PRO A 274 0.79 0.73 -4.24
N ARG A 275 0.77 -0.21 -5.20
CA ARG A 275 0.07 -0.04 -6.50
C ARG A 275 -1.43 0.29 -6.37
N ALA A 276 -2.09 -0.14 -5.30
CA ALA A 276 -3.51 0.18 -5.07
C ALA A 276 -3.75 1.67 -4.78
N TYR A 277 -2.74 2.36 -4.24
CA TYR A 277 -2.81 3.76 -3.79
C TYR A 277 -1.96 4.72 -4.63
N ALA A 278 -0.94 4.21 -5.30
CA ALA A 278 -0.05 4.93 -6.19
C ALA A 278 0.24 4.05 -7.42
N ARG A 279 -0.67 4.06 -8.39
CA ARG A 279 -0.53 3.24 -9.62
C ARG A 279 0.64 3.69 -10.50
N PHE A 280 0.91 5.00 -10.52
CA PHE A 280 2.18 5.54 -10.97
C PHE A 280 3.15 5.49 -9.79
N PRO A 281 4.10 4.52 -9.74
CA PRO A 281 4.75 4.12 -8.50
C PRO A 281 5.97 5.01 -8.17
N PHE A 282 5.76 6.32 -8.05
CA PHE A 282 6.81 7.27 -7.71
C PHE A 282 6.64 7.89 -6.32
N TYR A 283 5.54 7.62 -5.61
CA TYR A 283 5.28 8.13 -4.26
C TYR A 283 4.60 7.06 -3.40
N ASN A 284 4.51 7.32 -2.10
CA ASN A 284 3.74 6.52 -1.15
C ASN A 284 3.12 7.46 -0.07
N LEU A 285 2.61 6.93 1.05
CA LEU A 285 1.96 7.77 2.08
C LEU A 285 2.93 8.38 3.10
N MET A 286 4.23 8.05 3.05
CA MET A 286 5.22 8.60 3.97
C MET A 286 5.52 10.05 3.59
N ASN A 287 5.35 10.99 4.53
CA ASN A 287 5.50 12.44 4.28
C ASN A 287 4.68 12.93 3.07
N ASN A 288 3.40 12.56 2.96
CA ASN A 288 2.61 12.85 1.77
C ASN A 288 1.18 13.30 2.09
N GLN A 289 0.70 14.25 1.31
CA GLN A 289 -0.68 14.68 1.21
C GLN A 289 -1.16 14.38 -0.21
N ASP A 290 -2.30 13.71 -0.35
CA ASP A 290 -2.90 13.34 -1.63
C ASP A 290 -4.37 13.72 -1.62
N ALA A 291 -4.70 14.83 -2.29
CA ALA A 291 -6.07 15.20 -2.61
C ALA A 291 -6.41 14.66 -3.99
N PHE A 292 -7.49 13.89 -4.10
CA PHE A 292 -7.83 13.23 -5.37
C PHE A 292 -9.31 13.29 -5.71
N GLY A 293 -9.57 13.21 -7.01
CA GLY A 293 -10.88 12.97 -7.60
C GLY A 293 -10.83 11.76 -8.54
N GLN A 294 -11.89 10.96 -8.56
CA GLN A 294 -12.00 9.74 -9.35
C GLN A 294 -13.37 9.66 -10.02
N LEU A 295 -13.37 9.23 -11.28
CA LEU A 295 -14.54 8.77 -12.01
C LEU A 295 -14.34 7.31 -12.43
N SER A 296 -15.27 6.43 -12.04
CA SER A 296 -15.35 5.07 -12.58
C SER A 296 -16.61 4.88 -13.40
N LEU A 297 -16.50 4.21 -14.54
CA LEU A 297 -17.62 3.88 -15.42
C LEU A 297 -17.65 2.37 -15.70
N LYS A 298 -18.85 1.83 -15.87
CA LYS A 298 -19.10 0.44 -16.31
C LYS A 298 -20.07 0.43 -17.49
N PRO A 299 -19.63 0.88 -18.69
CA PRO A 299 -20.50 0.97 -19.88
C PRO A 299 -21.00 -0.40 -20.39
N HIS A 300 -20.34 -1.48 -19.99
CA HIS A 300 -20.69 -2.85 -20.35
C HIS A 300 -20.33 -3.80 -19.20
N GLY A 301 -20.99 -4.97 -19.10
CA GLY A 301 -20.74 -5.95 -18.04
C GLY A 301 -19.32 -6.53 -18.01
N ARG A 302 -18.55 -6.34 -19.09
CA ARG A 302 -17.15 -6.77 -19.24
C ARG A 302 -16.14 -5.63 -19.26
N VAL A 303 -16.58 -4.38 -19.22
CA VAL A 303 -15.70 -3.20 -19.38
C VAL A 303 -15.83 -2.32 -18.15
N ALA A 304 -14.69 -2.07 -17.50
CA ALA A 304 -14.57 -1.07 -16.44
C ALA A 304 -13.58 0.00 -16.88
N LEU A 305 -13.97 1.26 -16.78
CA LEU A 305 -13.13 2.40 -17.05
C LEU A 305 -12.94 3.19 -15.75
N ARG A 306 -11.76 3.77 -15.58
CA ARG A 306 -11.45 4.64 -14.43
C ARG A 306 -10.55 5.78 -14.90
N ALA A 307 -10.78 6.96 -14.35
CA ALA A 307 -9.92 8.12 -14.47
C ALA A 307 -9.73 8.76 -13.10
N GLU A 308 -8.51 9.21 -12.80
CA GLU A 308 -8.14 9.82 -11.54
C GLU A 308 -7.29 11.07 -11.76
N LEU A 309 -7.47 12.05 -10.90
CA LEU A 309 -6.63 13.23 -10.79
C LEU A 309 -6.17 13.36 -9.34
N HIS A 310 -4.86 13.47 -9.14
CA HIS A 310 -4.22 13.61 -7.83
C HIS A 310 -3.43 14.91 -7.77
N ALA A 311 -3.52 15.61 -6.64
CA ALA A 311 -2.66 16.71 -6.26
C ALA A 311 -1.80 16.30 -5.06
N LEU A 312 -0.52 16.05 -5.32
CA LEU A 312 0.43 15.51 -4.36
C LEU A 312 1.31 16.61 -3.77
N ARG A 313 1.45 16.60 -2.45
CA ARG A 313 2.34 17.49 -1.70
C ARG A 313 3.07 16.72 -0.61
N LEU A 314 4.29 17.11 -0.29
CA LEU A 314 4.94 16.66 0.93
C LEU A 314 4.23 17.26 2.14
N ALA A 315 4.04 16.46 3.20
CA ALA A 315 3.49 16.96 4.44
C ALA A 315 4.45 17.96 5.11
N GLU A 316 5.75 17.70 4.97
CA GLU A 316 6.85 18.48 5.46
C GLU A 316 7.96 18.58 4.40
N ARG A 317 8.46 19.79 4.19
CA ARG A 317 9.43 20.12 3.13
C ARG A 317 10.89 19.87 3.53
N SER A 318 11.16 19.76 4.83
CA SER A 318 12.47 19.37 5.36
C SER A 318 12.67 17.86 5.42
N ASP A 319 11.62 17.08 5.15
CA ASP A 319 11.68 15.63 5.03
C ASP A 319 11.86 15.18 3.57
N LEU A 320 11.97 13.87 3.35
CA LEU A 320 12.17 13.27 2.04
C LEU A 320 10.84 13.03 1.31
N TRP A 321 10.93 13.00 -0.01
CA TRP A 321 9.98 12.34 -0.89
C TRP A 321 10.29 10.84 -0.92
N TYR A 322 9.37 10.04 -0.37
CA TYR A 322 9.53 8.59 -0.24
C TYR A 322 8.82 7.81 -1.35
N LEU A 323 9.41 6.67 -1.71
CA LEU A 323 8.81 5.65 -2.56
C LEU A 323 9.30 4.25 -2.17
N GLY A 324 8.54 3.24 -2.59
CA GLY A 324 8.77 1.84 -2.24
C GLY A 324 7.64 1.28 -1.38
N GLY A 325 7.84 0.08 -0.83
CA GLY A 325 6.82 -0.57 -0.02
C GLY A 325 7.40 -1.58 0.97
N GLY A 326 8.49 -1.18 1.62
CA GLY A 326 9.02 -1.87 2.79
C GLY A 326 10.04 -2.95 2.47
N ALA A 327 10.50 -3.59 3.54
CA ALA A 327 11.51 -4.64 3.50
C ALA A 327 11.17 -5.75 2.48
N PHE A 328 12.16 -6.13 1.69
CA PHE A 328 12.06 -7.24 0.73
C PHE A 328 13.37 -8.01 0.50
N GLN A 329 14.49 -7.53 1.05
CA GLN A 329 15.80 -8.18 0.99
C GLN A 329 16.66 -7.70 2.18
N PRO A 330 17.74 -8.42 2.55
CA PRO A 330 18.47 -8.12 3.80
C PRO A 330 19.44 -6.93 3.72
N TRP A 331 19.84 -6.48 2.52
CA TRP A 331 20.88 -5.45 2.34
C TRP A 331 20.36 -4.07 1.89
N SER A 332 19.05 -3.88 1.78
CA SER A 332 18.47 -2.57 1.48
C SER A 332 17.26 -2.29 2.36
N PHE A 333 17.04 -1.01 2.68
CA PHE A 333 15.96 -0.61 3.56
C PHE A 333 14.57 -1.03 3.07
N GLY A 334 14.30 -0.87 1.78
CA GLY A 334 13.00 -1.17 1.15
C GLY A 334 12.14 0.07 0.85
N PHE A 335 12.62 1.24 1.28
CA PHE A 335 12.16 2.54 0.82
C PHE A 335 13.35 3.34 0.27
N ALA A 336 13.10 4.10 -0.78
CA ALA A 336 14.02 5.13 -1.26
C ALA A 336 13.49 6.49 -0.83
N GLY A 337 14.39 7.40 -0.47
CA GLY A 337 14.07 8.77 -0.11
C GLY A 337 14.85 9.74 -0.98
N ARG A 338 14.17 10.78 -1.48
CA ARG A 338 14.74 11.87 -2.26
C ARG A 338 14.55 13.19 -1.51
N PRO A 339 15.54 14.09 -1.47
CA PRO A 339 15.39 15.35 -0.74
C PRO A 339 14.26 16.20 -1.32
N GLY A 340 13.42 16.82 -0.46
CA GLY A 340 12.39 17.77 -0.88
C GLY A 340 12.96 19.09 -1.41
N GLY A 341 14.20 19.42 -1.07
CA GLY A 341 14.87 20.67 -1.48
C GLY A 341 14.20 21.93 -0.91
N GLY A 342 13.51 21.82 0.22
CA GLY A 342 12.73 22.93 0.80
C GLY A 342 11.38 23.18 0.11
N HIS A 343 11.00 22.37 -0.88
CA HIS A 343 9.70 22.43 -1.55
C HIS A 343 8.71 21.41 -0.96
N SER A 344 7.42 21.72 -1.06
CA SER A 344 6.34 20.79 -0.71
C SER A 344 5.47 20.38 -1.88
N SER A 345 5.47 21.11 -3.00
CA SER A 345 4.71 20.69 -4.20
C SER A 345 5.42 19.52 -4.86
N LEU A 346 4.80 18.32 -4.82
CA LEU A 346 5.37 17.09 -5.36
C LEU A 346 4.99 16.92 -6.84
N ALA A 347 3.71 16.73 -7.15
CA ALA A 347 3.23 16.58 -8.51
C ALA A 347 1.71 16.69 -8.62
N THR A 348 1.22 16.98 -9.82
CA THR A 348 -0.15 16.65 -10.24
C THR A 348 -0.09 15.38 -11.08
N VAL A 349 -0.95 14.41 -10.84
CA VAL A 349 -1.00 13.15 -11.61
C VAL A 349 -2.39 12.98 -12.19
N PHE A 350 -2.48 12.79 -13.50
CA PHE A 350 -3.69 12.31 -14.15
C PHE A 350 -3.44 10.91 -14.66
N ASP A 351 -4.35 9.98 -14.35
CA ASP A 351 -4.30 8.64 -14.91
C ASP A 351 -5.66 8.11 -15.35
N THR A 352 -5.59 7.13 -16.25
CA THR A 352 -6.75 6.41 -16.73
C THR A 352 -6.43 4.93 -16.89
N SER A 353 -7.44 4.09 -16.67
CA SER A 353 -7.36 2.66 -16.91
C SER A 353 -8.62 2.10 -17.54
N ALA A 354 -8.44 1.06 -18.34
CA ALA A 354 -9.52 0.23 -18.85
C ALA A 354 -9.23 -1.24 -18.50
N GLU A 355 -10.21 -1.93 -17.92
CA GLU A 355 -10.20 -3.37 -17.74
C GLU A 355 -11.28 -4.00 -18.61
N VAL A 356 -10.89 -4.99 -19.40
CA VAL A 356 -11.77 -5.73 -20.31
C VAL A 356 -11.70 -7.22 -19.99
N ALA A 357 -12.81 -7.79 -19.52
CA ALA A 357 -12.93 -9.23 -19.36
C ALA A 357 -13.09 -9.89 -20.73
N LEU A 358 -12.07 -10.64 -21.15
CA LEU A 358 -12.05 -11.41 -22.41
C LEU A 358 -12.84 -12.71 -22.28
N GLY A 359 -13.06 -13.19 -21.05
CA GLY A 359 -13.85 -14.36 -20.73
C GLY A 359 -13.88 -14.60 -19.22
N LYS A 360 -14.21 -15.83 -18.79
CA LYS A 360 -14.22 -16.19 -17.36
C LYS A 360 -12.83 -16.32 -16.75
N ARG A 361 -11.81 -16.55 -17.58
CA ARG A 361 -10.43 -16.85 -17.17
C ARG A 361 -9.43 -15.75 -17.52
N ALA A 362 -9.80 -14.78 -18.36
CA ALA A 362 -8.88 -13.81 -18.93
C ALA A 362 -9.41 -12.39 -18.80
N THR A 363 -8.55 -11.48 -18.33
CA THR A 363 -8.80 -10.04 -18.26
C THR A 363 -7.61 -9.29 -18.86
N LEU A 364 -7.89 -8.34 -19.73
CA LEU A 364 -6.91 -7.39 -20.26
C LEU A 364 -7.05 -6.05 -19.54
N GLY A 365 -5.95 -5.52 -19.02
CA GLY A 365 -5.87 -4.22 -18.37
C GLY A 365 -4.95 -3.27 -19.14
N LEU A 366 -5.40 -2.05 -19.38
CA LEU A 366 -4.61 -0.93 -19.88
C LEU A 366 -4.55 0.14 -18.79
N TYR A 367 -3.37 0.71 -18.57
CA TYR A 367 -3.17 1.87 -17.70
C TYR A 367 -2.26 2.89 -18.39
N LEU A 368 -2.62 4.15 -18.29
CA LEU A 368 -1.86 5.30 -18.80
C LEU A 368 -1.90 6.42 -17.78
N ALA A 369 -0.76 7.03 -17.51
CA ALA A 369 -0.63 8.14 -16.58
C ALA A 369 0.36 9.20 -17.07
N ASN A 370 0.07 10.43 -16.69
CA ASN A 370 0.98 11.56 -16.84
C ASN A 370 1.09 12.29 -15.50
N ALA A 371 2.33 12.56 -15.08
CA ALA A 371 2.64 13.33 -13.89
C ALA A 371 3.34 14.62 -14.30
N TRP A 372 2.89 15.74 -13.75
CA TRP A 372 3.52 17.04 -13.86
C TRP A 372 4.18 17.37 -12.52
N GLY A 373 5.50 17.30 -12.47
CA GLY A 373 6.27 17.51 -11.25
C GLY A 373 6.25 18.96 -10.78
N GLY A 374 6.07 19.15 -9.48
CA GLY A 374 6.17 20.43 -8.79
C GLY A 374 7.62 20.78 -8.43
N GLY A 375 7.78 21.67 -7.44
CA GLY A 375 9.10 22.14 -6.99
C GLY A 375 10.03 21.03 -6.50
N VAL A 376 9.49 19.99 -5.84
CA VAL A 376 10.28 18.85 -5.36
C VAL A 376 10.89 18.05 -6.50
N VAL A 377 10.11 17.78 -7.56
CA VAL A 377 10.60 17.04 -8.72
C VAL A 377 11.54 17.92 -9.55
N SER A 378 11.19 19.19 -9.73
CA SER A 378 11.97 20.11 -10.56
C SER A 378 13.36 20.40 -10.00
N SER A 379 13.53 20.38 -8.67
CA SER A 379 14.85 20.52 -8.03
C SER A 379 15.79 19.32 -8.27
N ILE A 380 15.23 18.15 -8.58
CA ILE A 380 15.99 16.91 -8.84
C ILE A 380 16.16 16.64 -10.36
N TYR A 381 15.18 17.07 -11.16
CA TYR A 381 15.12 16.81 -12.60
C TYR A 381 15.03 18.13 -13.41
N PRO A 382 16.11 18.92 -13.47
CA PRO A 382 16.09 20.25 -14.10
C PRO A 382 15.89 20.21 -15.62
N ARG A 383 16.16 19.08 -16.26
CA ARG A 383 15.97 18.89 -17.71
C ARG A 383 14.52 18.56 -18.11
N GLY A 384 13.63 18.32 -17.14
CA GLY A 384 12.23 18.00 -17.38
C GLY A 384 11.59 17.36 -16.15
N SER A 385 10.52 17.97 -15.66
CA SER A 385 9.81 17.55 -14.45
C SER A 385 8.53 16.75 -14.72
N SER A 386 8.23 16.43 -15.98
CA SER A 386 7.08 15.59 -16.34
C SER A 386 7.47 14.11 -16.50
N GLY A 387 6.60 13.21 -16.10
CA GLY A 387 6.77 11.76 -16.29
C GLY A 387 5.54 11.11 -16.90
N ARG A 388 5.74 10.11 -17.76
CA ARG A 388 4.68 9.27 -18.31
C ARG A 388 4.91 7.83 -17.87
N PHE A 389 3.83 7.13 -17.55
CA PHE A 389 3.88 5.72 -17.20
C PHE A 389 2.67 5.01 -17.79
N GLY A 390 2.86 3.77 -18.23
CA GLY A 390 1.77 2.98 -18.78
C GLY A 390 2.16 1.52 -18.89
N PHE A 391 1.15 0.66 -18.89
CA PHE A 391 1.32 -0.77 -19.08
C PHE A 391 0.07 -1.38 -19.71
N LEU A 392 0.28 -2.50 -20.38
CA LEU A 392 -0.75 -3.45 -20.79
C LEU A 392 -0.51 -4.75 -20.02
N GLU A 393 -1.54 -5.29 -19.38
CA GLU A 393 -1.44 -6.47 -18.53
C GLU A 393 -2.51 -7.49 -18.92
N LEU A 394 -2.12 -8.74 -19.18
CA LEU A 394 -3.04 -9.85 -19.36
C LEU A 394 -3.00 -10.72 -18.10
N LEU A 395 -4.13 -10.83 -17.42
CA LEU A 395 -4.30 -11.76 -16.31
C LEU A 395 -5.07 -12.98 -16.79
N TYR A 396 -4.43 -14.16 -16.73
CA TYR A 396 -5.06 -15.45 -16.98
C TYR A 396 -5.11 -16.30 -15.71
N ARG A 397 -6.27 -16.87 -15.39
CA ARG A 397 -6.50 -17.77 -14.25
C ARG A 397 -6.95 -19.13 -14.77
N PHE A 398 -6.16 -20.16 -14.49
CA PHE A 398 -6.41 -21.54 -14.92
C PHE A 398 -7.30 -22.31 -13.96
#